data_AF-A0A929XFC1-F1
#
_entry.id   AF-A0A929XFC1-F1
#
_cell.length_a   1.000
_cell.length_b   1.000
_cell.length_c   1.000
_cell.angle_alpha   90.00
_cell.angle_beta   90.00
_cell.angle_gamma   90.00
#
_symmetry.space_group_name_H-M   'P 1'
#
loop_
_entity.id
_entity.type
_entity.pdbx_description
1 polymer ?
#
loop_
_entity_poly.entity_id
_entity_poly.type
_entity_poly.pdbx_seq_one_letter_code
_entity_poly.pdbx_strand_id
1 'polypeptide(L)'
;MANNLKYNIGLDIGTSSVGWCVTDEENNIVKKSGKHLWGSRLFDEGKTAAETRTFRGVRRRTERRKNRIKYLQSMLLEDIEKVDENFIPRLQQSNLIKDDTNQFKFNLFEDEEFIDKEYYSEYPTIYHLRNALVTKDQKFDIRLVYLALHHIIKYRGNFLTKGDLSDETNAINSDLENIIDYLKENEIELKYPIEKIKEILVNKELTKSEKEKEILSLFDYEKEDKQIIDNLF
;
A
#
# COMPACT_ATOMS: atom_id res chain seq x y z
N MET A 1 -0.69 -48.94 -55.73
CA MET A 1 -1.79 -48.04 -55.32
C MET A 1 -1.59 -47.76 -53.84
N ALA A 2 -1.55 -46.49 -53.42
CA ALA A 2 -1.50 -46.18 -51.99
C ALA A 2 -2.87 -46.52 -51.40
N ASN A 3 -2.93 -47.46 -50.44
CA ASN A 3 -4.15 -47.72 -49.69
C ASN A 3 -4.48 -46.46 -48.88
N ASN A 4 -5.50 -45.72 -49.30
CA ASN A 4 -6.09 -44.65 -48.51
C ASN A 4 -6.90 -45.30 -47.38
N LEU A 5 -6.26 -45.48 -46.23
CA LEU A 5 -6.95 -45.88 -45.00
C LEU A 5 -7.83 -44.72 -44.53
N LYS A 6 -9.13 -44.94 -44.41
CA LYS A 6 -10.02 -44.04 -43.70
C LYS A 6 -9.85 -44.25 -42.19
N TYR A 7 -9.76 -43.16 -41.43
CA TYR A 7 -9.49 -43.21 -39.99
C TYR A 7 -10.17 -42.05 -39.27
N ASN A 8 -10.35 -42.21 -37.97
CA ASN A 8 -10.83 -41.21 -37.03
C ASN A 8 -9.71 -40.84 -36.04
N ILE A 9 -9.73 -39.62 -35.50
CA ILE A 9 -8.83 -39.19 -34.42
C ILE A 9 -9.67 -38.74 -33.23
N GLY A 10 -9.44 -39.35 -32.08
CA GLY A 10 -9.93 -38.87 -30.78
C GLY A 10 -8.85 -38.01 -30.12
N LEU A 11 -9.26 -36.87 -29.56
CA LEU A 11 -8.41 -35.96 -28.78
C LEU A 11 -9.05 -35.70 -27.43
N ASP A 12 -8.26 -35.82 -26.36
CA ASP A 12 -8.64 -35.46 -24.99
C ASP A 12 -7.71 -34.36 -24.50
N ILE A 13 -8.22 -33.12 -24.45
CA ILE A 13 -7.43 -31.91 -24.21
C ILE A 13 -7.62 -31.47 -22.76
N GLY A 14 -6.65 -31.82 -21.91
CA GLY A 14 -6.57 -31.40 -20.51
C GLY A 14 -5.73 -30.13 -20.32
N THR A 15 -5.56 -29.73 -19.05
CA THR A 15 -4.80 -28.51 -18.67
C THR A 15 -3.28 -28.67 -18.80
N SER A 16 -2.78 -29.90 -18.76
CA SER A 16 -1.35 -30.25 -18.82
C SER A 16 -1.05 -31.47 -19.70
N SER A 17 -2.06 -31.96 -20.42
CA SER A 17 -1.91 -33.10 -21.32
C SER A 17 -2.88 -33.03 -22.50
N VAL A 18 -2.47 -33.61 -23.63
CA VAL A 18 -3.35 -33.87 -24.77
C VAL A 18 -3.22 -35.34 -25.13
N GLY A 19 -4.22 -36.13 -24.73
CA GLY A 19 -4.39 -37.52 -25.16
C GLY A 19 -4.83 -37.58 -26.62
N TRP A 20 -4.35 -38.56 -27.36
CA TRP A 20 -4.75 -38.79 -28.75
C TRP A 20 -4.81 -40.29 -29.07
N CYS A 21 -5.74 -40.67 -29.94
CA CYS A 21 -5.89 -42.03 -30.46
C CYS A 21 -6.40 -42.00 -31.89
N VAL A 22 -5.92 -42.90 -32.74
CA VAL A 22 -6.37 -43.06 -34.13
C VAL A 22 -7.04 -44.42 -34.27
N THR A 23 -8.29 -44.41 -34.75
CA THR A 23 -9.08 -45.63 -35.01
C THR A 23 -9.45 -45.75 -36.47
N ASP A 24 -9.69 -46.96 -36.96
CA ASP A 24 -10.34 -47.20 -38.25
C ASP A 24 -11.89 -47.06 -38.14
N GLU A 25 -12.62 -47.39 -39.21
CA GLU A 25 -14.10 -47.35 -39.24
C GLU A 25 -14.75 -48.42 -38.34
N GLU A 26 -13.99 -49.45 -37.92
CA GLU A 26 -14.44 -50.53 -37.03
C GLU A 26 -14.09 -50.27 -35.56
N ASN A 27 -13.53 -49.09 -35.26
CA ASN A 27 -13.02 -48.67 -33.94
C ASN A 27 -11.79 -49.44 -33.44
N ASN A 28 -11.03 -50.11 -34.32
CA ASN A 28 -9.75 -50.70 -33.95
C ASN A 28 -8.64 -49.64 -33.95
N ILE A 29 -7.70 -49.72 -33.00
CA ILE A 29 -6.56 -48.80 -32.95
C ILE A 29 -5.62 -49.07 -34.12
N VAL A 30 -5.37 -48.04 -34.93
CA VAL A 30 -4.49 -48.13 -36.09
C VAL A 30 -3.04 -48.35 -35.64
N LYS A 31 -2.33 -49.27 -36.32
CA LYS A 31 -0.91 -49.55 -36.08
C LYS A 31 -0.09 -49.15 -37.30
N LYS A 32 0.98 -48.38 -37.09
CA LYS A 32 1.92 -47.98 -38.16
C LYS A 32 3.35 -48.20 -37.69
N SER A 33 4.16 -48.85 -38.53
CA SER A 33 5.58 -49.14 -38.24
C SER A 33 5.80 -49.80 -36.88
N GLY A 34 4.96 -50.78 -36.54
CA GLY A 34 5.05 -51.52 -35.28
C GLY A 34 4.47 -50.81 -34.06
N LYS A 35 4.03 -49.55 -34.17
CA LYS A 35 3.50 -48.76 -33.05
C LYS A 35 2.02 -48.49 -33.21
N HIS A 36 1.27 -48.61 -32.11
CA HIS A 36 -0.12 -48.17 -32.06
C HIS A 36 -0.17 -46.64 -32.13
N LEU A 37 -1.10 -46.10 -32.91
CA LEU A 37 -1.29 -44.68 -33.08
C LEU A 37 -2.19 -44.13 -31.96
N TRP A 38 -1.65 -44.15 -30.75
CA TRP A 38 -2.23 -43.52 -29.57
C TRP A 38 -1.11 -43.02 -28.67
N GLY A 39 -1.43 -42.07 -27.80
CA GLY A 39 -0.49 -41.56 -26.82
C GLY A 39 -1.02 -40.34 -26.10
N SER A 40 -0.13 -39.66 -25.39
CA SER A 40 -0.42 -38.39 -24.77
C SER A 40 0.77 -37.46 -24.88
N ARG A 41 0.52 -36.18 -25.11
CA ARG A 41 1.51 -35.12 -25.03
C ARG A 41 1.37 -34.44 -23.68
N LEU A 42 2.36 -34.56 -22.81
CA LEU A 42 2.41 -33.84 -21.53
C LEU A 42 3.12 -32.49 -21.70
N PHE A 43 2.68 -31.48 -20.95
CA PHE A 43 3.29 -30.14 -20.89
C PHE A 43 2.97 -29.46 -19.55
N ASP A 44 3.73 -28.42 -19.22
CA ASP A 44 3.47 -27.62 -18.02
C ASP A 44 2.18 -26.81 -18.18
N GLU A 45 1.37 -26.77 -17.11
CA GLU A 45 0.11 -26.03 -17.11
C GLU A 45 0.31 -24.54 -17.42
N GLY A 46 -0.63 -23.98 -18.20
CA GLY A 46 -0.62 -22.57 -18.56
C GLY A 46 -0.75 -21.67 -17.34
N LYS A 47 0.23 -20.79 -17.10
CA LYS A 47 0.18 -19.79 -16.03
C LYS A 47 -0.71 -18.61 -16.43
N THR A 48 -1.57 -18.17 -15.51
CA THR A 48 -2.40 -16.98 -15.73
C THR A 48 -1.54 -15.70 -15.79
N ALA A 49 -2.04 -14.67 -16.47
CA ALA A 49 -1.35 -13.38 -16.55
C ALA A 49 -1.39 -12.53 -15.25
N ALA A 50 -1.98 -13.06 -14.17
CA ALA A 50 -2.18 -12.33 -12.91
C ALA A 50 -0.84 -11.93 -12.26
N GLU A 51 0.11 -12.85 -12.15
CA GLU A 51 1.44 -12.57 -11.60
C GLU A 51 2.19 -11.51 -12.42
N THR A 52 2.14 -11.66 -13.75
CA THR A 52 2.74 -10.70 -14.69
C THR A 52 2.15 -9.30 -14.51
N ARG A 53 0.84 -9.18 -14.26
CA ARG A 53 0.18 -7.90 -13.95
C ARG A 53 0.71 -7.31 -12.65
N THR A 54 0.89 -8.11 -11.60
CA THR A 54 1.45 -7.67 -10.32
C THR A 54 2.87 -7.13 -10.48
N PHE A 55 3.78 -7.87 -11.13
CA PHE A 55 5.16 -7.42 -11.35
C PHE A 55 5.22 -6.13 -12.18
N ARG A 56 4.39 -6.01 -13.22
CA ARG A 56 4.30 -4.78 -14.02
C ARG A 56 3.83 -3.59 -13.19
N GLY A 57 2.86 -3.80 -12.30
CA GLY A 57 2.38 -2.78 -11.36
C GLY A 57 3.49 -2.29 -10.44
N VAL A 58 4.26 -3.21 -9.85
CA VAL A 58 5.39 -2.88 -8.97
C VAL A 58 6.46 -2.08 -9.71
N ARG A 59 6.88 -2.51 -10.91
CA ARG A 59 7.88 -1.77 -11.73
C ARG A 59 7.45 -0.32 -11.98
N ARG A 60 6.22 -0.13 -12.46
CA ARG A 60 5.67 1.22 -12.70
C ARG A 60 5.62 2.07 -11.43
N ARG A 61 5.23 1.49 -10.30
CA ARG A 61 5.18 2.18 -9.01
C ARG A 61 6.57 2.63 -8.56
N THR A 62 7.58 1.77 -8.68
CA THR A 62 8.97 2.07 -8.34
C THR A 62 9.53 3.19 -9.21
N GLU A 63 9.35 3.12 -10.53
CA GLU A 63 9.82 4.18 -11.43
C GLU A 63 9.14 5.52 -11.18
N ARG A 64 7.81 5.54 -10.98
CA ARG A 64 7.09 6.76 -10.62
C ARG A 64 7.54 7.33 -9.28
N ARG A 65 7.89 6.49 -8.30
CA ARG A 65 8.46 6.94 -7.02
C ARG A 65 9.82 7.61 -7.24
N LYS A 66 10.71 7.00 -8.03
CA LYS A 66 12.01 7.61 -8.39
C LYS A 66 11.80 8.96 -9.07
N ASN A 67 10.89 9.07 -10.03
CA ASN A 67 10.62 10.32 -10.74
C ASN A 67 10.12 11.43 -9.81
N ARG A 68 9.24 11.12 -8.84
CA ARG A 68 8.82 12.13 -7.84
C ARG A 68 10.01 12.71 -7.06
N ILE A 69 10.96 11.86 -6.68
CA ILE A 69 12.17 12.33 -5.99
C ILE A 69 13.07 13.15 -6.91
N LYS A 70 13.22 12.74 -8.17
CA LYS A 70 13.96 13.54 -9.17
C LYS A 70 13.34 14.92 -9.38
N TYR A 71 12.01 15.02 -9.42
CA TYR A 71 11.34 16.32 -9.53
C TYR A 71 11.56 17.21 -8.30
N LEU A 72 11.49 16.64 -7.10
CA LEU A 72 11.84 17.36 -5.87
C LEU A 72 13.30 17.85 -5.91
N GLN A 73 14.23 16.97 -6.30
CA GLN A 73 15.64 17.32 -6.45
C GLN A 73 15.80 18.47 -7.45
N SER A 74 15.21 18.40 -8.65
CA SER A 74 15.35 19.47 -9.64
C SER A 74 14.82 20.83 -9.18
N MET A 75 13.88 20.86 -8.23
CA MET A 75 13.35 22.12 -7.68
C MET A 75 14.27 22.76 -6.64
N LEU A 76 15.08 21.97 -5.93
CA LEU A 76 15.88 22.42 -4.79
C LEU A 76 17.39 22.28 -5.02
N LEU A 77 17.81 21.70 -6.15
CA LEU A 77 19.19 21.31 -6.40
C LEU A 77 20.14 22.50 -6.28
N GLU A 78 19.82 23.61 -6.95
CA GLU A 78 20.67 24.80 -6.98
C GLU A 78 20.91 25.35 -5.56
N ASP A 79 19.87 25.42 -4.73
CA ASP A 79 19.99 25.95 -3.36
C ASP A 79 20.70 24.98 -2.43
N ILE A 80 20.57 23.67 -2.64
CA ILE A 80 21.34 22.65 -1.93
C ILE A 80 22.82 22.74 -2.32
N GLU A 81 23.14 22.84 -3.61
CA GLU A 81 24.53 22.88 -4.10
C GLU A 81 25.28 24.14 -3.64
N LYS A 82 24.59 25.27 -3.46
CA LYS A 82 25.16 26.48 -2.85
C LYS A 82 25.65 26.26 -1.42
N VAL A 83 25.00 25.35 -0.68
CA VAL A 83 25.41 24.97 0.68
C VAL A 83 26.43 23.84 0.63
N ASP A 84 26.17 22.83 -0.21
CA ASP A 84 26.92 21.59 -0.26
C ASP A 84 26.65 20.82 -1.56
N GLU A 85 27.54 20.99 -2.54
CA GLU A 85 27.50 20.32 -3.85
C GLU A 85 27.50 18.78 -3.75
N ASN A 86 28.01 18.22 -2.65
CA ASN A 86 28.19 16.79 -2.47
C ASN A 86 27.04 16.13 -1.69
N PHE A 87 26.05 16.90 -1.20
CA PHE A 87 24.94 16.36 -0.42
C PHE A 87 24.08 15.34 -1.19
N ILE A 88 23.65 15.67 -2.41
CA ILE A 88 22.87 14.74 -3.25
C ILE A 88 23.71 13.54 -3.71
N PRO A 89 24.96 13.71 -4.21
CA PRO A 89 25.86 12.60 -4.48
C PRO A 89 26.04 11.65 -3.29
N ARG A 90 26.27 12.17 -2.07
CA ARG A 90 26.37 11.36 -0.83
C ARG A 90 25.13 10.51 -0.62
N LEU A 91 23.95 11.11 -0.72
CA LEU A 91 22.69 10.40 -0.56
C LEU A 91 22.48 9.31 -1.64
N GLN A 92 22.94 9.54 -2.87
CA GLN A 92 22.85 8.55 -3.95
C GLN A 92 23.80 7.36 -3.75
N GLN A 93 24.96 7.60 -3.14
CA GLN A 93 26.01 6.61 -2.90
C GLN A 93 25.92 5.96 -1.51
N SER A 94 24.93 6.31 -0.69
CA SER A 94 24.80 5.82 0.70
C SER A 94 24.62 4.30 0.82
N ASN A 95 24.36 3.60 -0.29
CA ASN A 95 24.25 2.14 -0.35
C ASN A 95 25.57 1.45 -0.74
N LEU A 96 26.62 2.21 -1.08
CA LEU A 96 27.92 1.70 -1.47
C LEU A 96 28.82 1.51 -0.24
N ILE A 97 29.62 0.45 -0.24
CA ILE A 97 30.63 0.19 0.79
C ILE A 97 31.78 1.18 0.62
N LYS A 98 32.35 1.64 1.74
CA LYS A 98 33.42 2.66 1.78
C LYS A 98 34.65 2.32 0.94
N ASP A 99 35.00 1.04 0.84
CA ASP A 99 36.20 0.61 0.13
C ASP A 99 35.97 0.36 -1.37
N ASP A 100 34.71 0.19 -1.82
CA ASP A 100 34.43 -0.28 -3.18
C ASP A 100 34.24 0.86 -4.19
N THR A 101 33.98 2.11 -3.77
CA THR A 101 33.83 3.32 -4.62
C THR A 101 33.35 4.57 -3.87
N ASN A 102 32.88 4.44 -2.63
CA ASN A 102 32.28 5.57 -1.89
C ASN A 102 33.38 6.46 -1.28
N GLN A 103 33.56 7.65 -1.85
CA GLN A 103 34.59 8.60 -1.43
C GLN A 103 34.21 9.37 -0.17
N PHE A 104 32.96 9.26 0.29
CA PHE A 104 32.42 10.07 1.37
C PHE A 104 32.52 9.39 2.74
N LYS A 105 32.87 10.17 3.77
CA LYS A 105 33.03 9.64 5.13
C LYS A 105 31.68 9.35 5.80
N PHE A 106 30.68 10.16 5.48
CA PHE A 106 29.32 10.13 6.03
C PHE A 106 28.27 10.11 4.93
N ASN A 107 27.02 9.76 5.27
CA ASN A 107 25.96 9.57 4.27
C ASN A 107 25.14 10.84 4.01
N LEU A 108 25.05 11.75 4.98
CA LEU A 108 24.24 12.96 4.87
C LEU A 108 25.12 14.20 4.99
N PHE A 109 25.80 14.37 6.11
CA PHE A 109 26.52 15.60 6.46
C PHE A 109 28.00 15.33 6.74
N GLU A 110 28.84 16.19 6.18
CA GLU A 110 30.30 16.13 6.33
C GLU A 110 30.87 17.54 6.59
N ASP A 111 30.09 18.40 7.25
CA ASP A 111 30.53 19.75 7.61
C ASP A 111 31.46 19.69 8.83
N GLU A 112 32.23 20.77 9.07
CA GLU A 112 33.17 20.82 10.19
C GLU A 112 32.50 20.68 11.57
N GLU A 113 31.34 21.32 11.75
CA GLU A 113 30.60 21.35 13.02
C GLU A 113 29.31 20.52 13.01
N PHE A 114 28.92 19.97 11.86
CA PHE A 114 27.68 19.23 11.70
C PHE A 114 27.88 18.00 10.80
N ILE A 115 27.95 16.82 11.41
CA ILE A 115 28.03 15.54 10.71
C ILE A 115 26.84 14.65 11.06
N ASP A 116 26.76 13.47 10.45
CA ASP A 116 25.69 12.49 10.68
C ASP A 116 25.43 12.23 12.19
N LYS A 117 26.48 12.24 13.02
CA LYS A 117 26.36 11.99 14.47
C LYS A 117 25.49 13.04 15.15
N GLU A 118 25.75 14.32 14.92
CA GLU A 118 25.00 15.44 15.49
C GLU A 118 23.58 15.44 14.92
N TYR A 119 23.43 15.19 13.61
CA TYR A 119 22.12 15.04 12.98
C TYR A 119 21.25 13.97 13.67
N TYR A 120 21.77 12.77 13.88
CA TYR A 120 21.01 11.69 14.55
C TYR A 120 20.83 11.92 16.05
N SER A 121 21.72 12.69 16.69
CA SER A 121 21.56 13.10 18.08
C SER A 121 20.42 14.11 18.25
N GLU A 122 20.34 15.10 17.35
CA GLU A 122 19.30 16.13 17.40
C GLU A 122 17.95 15.61 16.89
N TYR A 123 17.97 14.74 15.88
CA TYR A 123 16.80 14.14 15.26
C TYR A 123 16.89 12.61 15.24
N PRO A 124 16.56 11.93 16.36
CA PRO A 124 16.66 10.47 16.45
C PRO A 124 15.84 9.71 15.39
N THR A 125 14.77 10.33 14.89
CA THR A 125 14.01 9.81 13.75
C THR A 125 13.65 10.96 12.80
N ILE A 126 13.35 10.61 11.55
CA ILE A 126 12.85 11.57 10.54
C ILE A 126 11.58 12.31 11.00
N TYR A 127 10.79 11.74 11.91
CA TYR A 127 9.60 12.39 12.46
C TYR A 127 9.95 13.50 13.46
N HIS A 128 11.07 13.39 14.19
CA HIS A 128 11.56 14.48 15.03
C HIS A 128 11.95 15.69 14.19
N LEU A 129 12.66 15.45 13.06
CA LEU A 129 12.98 16.50 12.10
C LEU A 129 11.70 17.14 11.52
N ARG A 130 10.75 16.33 11.06
CA ARG A 130 9.46 16.84 10.54
C ARG A 130 8.71 17.67 11.58
N ASN A 131 8.66 17.22 12.83
CA ASN A 131 8.01 17.96 13.92
C ASN A 131 8.73 19.28 14.20
N ALA A 132 10.05 19.28 14.24
CA ALA A 132 10.84 20.49 14.46
C ALA A 132 10.61 21.53 13.36
N LEU A 133 10.57 21.11 12.09
CA LEU A 133 10.29 21.99 10.94
C LEU A 133 8.89 22.62 10.96
N VAL A 134 7.92 21.99 11.64
CA VAL A 134 6.54 22.49 11.75
C VAL A 134 6.35 23.38 12.98
N THR A 135 7.04 23.07 14.08
CA THR A 135 6.76 23.68 15.39
C THR A 135 7.77 24.75 15.82
N LYS A 136 9.02 24.69 15.34
CA LYS A 136 10.05 25.67 15.70
C LYS A 136 10.07 26.82 14.69
N ASP A 137 9.96 28.05 15.18
CA ASP A 137 10.12 29.26 14.38
C ASP A 137 11.60 29.65 14.28
N GLN A 138 12.34 28.98 13.39
CA GLN A 138 13.73 29.29 13.09
C GLN A 138 14.06 28.99 11.62
N LYS A 139 15.15 29.57 11.12
CA LYS A 139 15.68 29.22 9.80
C LYS A 139 16.39 27.86 9.88
N PHE A 140 15.93 26.90 9.08
CA PHE A 140 16.56 25.58 8.96
C PHE A 140 17.50 25.50 7.75
N ASP A 141 18.48 24.61 7.84
CA ASP A 141 19.31 24.21 6.71
C ASP A 141 18.44 23.58 5.59
N ILE A 142 18.67 23.99 4.35
CA ILE A 142 17.91 23.52 3.18
C ILE A 142 18.02 21.99 2.98
N ARG A 143 19.14 21.38 3.37
CA ARG A 143 19.36 19.92 3.33
C ARG A 143 18.42 19.20 4.30
N LEU A 144 18.17 19.76 5.49
CA LEU A 144 17.19 19.23 6.44
C LEU A 144 15.76 19.36 5.92
N VAL A 145 15.41 20.50 5.32
CA VAL A 145 14.11 20.69 4.64
C VAL A 145 13.93 19.66 3.52
N TYR A 146 14.95 19.45 2.70
CA TYR A 146 14.94 18.44 1.65
C TYR A 146 14.73 17.03 2.21
N LEU A 147 15.41 16.62 3.28
CA LEU A 147 15.23 15.29 3.88
C LEU A 147 13.80 15.04 4.34
N ALA A 148 13.18 16.05 4.96
CA ALA A 148 11.79 15.97 5.40
C ALA A 148 10.81 15.85 4.22
N LEU A 149 10.94 16.70 3.20
CA LEU A 149 10.11 16.65 1.99
C LEU A 149 10.33 15.35 1.20
N HIS A 150 11.57 14.91 1.06
CA HIS A 150 11.94 13.65 0.43
C HIS A 150 11.21 12.48 1.11
N HIS A 151 11.21 12.43 2.44
CA HIS A 151 10.49 11.40 3.19
C HIS A 151 8.98 11.43 2.92
N ILE A 152 8.35 12.61 2.99
CA ILE A 152 6.90 12.79 2.76
C ILE A 152 6.52 12.35 1.34
N ILE A 153 7.26 12.78 0.32
CA ILE A 153 6.95 12.48 -1.09
C ILE A 153 7.23 11.00 -1.44
N LYS A 154 8.25 10.40 -0.82
CA LYS A 154 8.60 8.98 -1.01
C LYS A 154 7.53 8.06 -0.39
N TYR A 155 7.06 8.42 0.81
CA TYR A 155 6.12 7.66 1.64
C TYR A 155 4.78 8.39 1.87
N ARG A 156 4.22 8.94 0.79
CA ARG A 156 3.05 9.85 0.75
C ARG A 156 1.68 9.29 1.15
N GLY A 157 1.60 8.13 1.80
CA GLY A 157 0.33 7.50 2.15
C GLY A 157 -0.52 7.01 0.95
N ASN A 158 -1.81 6.78 1.21
CA ASN A 158 -2.81 6.35 0.23
C ASN A 158 -3.68 7.55 -0.23
N PHE A 159 -4.44 7.37 -1.30
CA PHE A 159 -5.33 8.38 -1.89
C PHE A 159 -6.74 7.79 -2.08
N LEU A 160 -7.25 7.10 -1.04
CA LEU A 160 -8.54 6.40 -1.11
C LEU A 160 -9.73 7.34 -0.86
N THR A 161 -9.53 8.37 -0.03
CA THR A 161 -10.51 9.41 0.25
C THR A 161 -10.44 10.52 -0.81
N LYS A 162 -11.61 11.05 -1.20
CA LYS A 162 -11.73 12.22 -2.07
C LYS A 162 -12.09 13.43 -1.22
N GLY A 163 -11.63 14.60 -1.63
CA GLY A 163 -11.83 15.85 -0.90
C GLY A 163 -10.70 16.15 0.07
N ASP A 164 -10.83 17.29 0.74
CA ASP A 164 -9.86 17.75 1.73
C ASP A 164 -10.15 17.10 3.08
N LEU A 165 -9.09 16.71 3.77
CA LEU A 165 -9.17 16.19 5.14
C LEU A 165 -8.75 17.33 6.08
N SER A 166 -9.58 17.60 7.09
CA SER A 166 -9.22 18.48 8.20
C SER A 166 -8.84 17.64 9.42
N ASP A 167 -7.72 17.99 10.05
CA ASP A 167 -7.34 17.45 11.36
C ASP A 167 -7.96 18.28 12.51
N GLU A 168 -8.90 19.17 12.21
CA GLU A 168 -9.62 19.98 13.21
C GLU A 168 -10.58 19.11 14.03
N THR A 169 -10.33 19.01 15.33
CA THR A 169 -11.14 18.22 16.26
C THR A 169 -12.06 19.08 17.14
N ASN A 170 -12.09 20.40 16.92
CA ASN A 170 -12.76 21.35 17.82
C ASN A 170 -14.28 21.14 17.88
N ALA A 171 -14.89 20.72 16.77
CA ALA A 171 -16.34 20.50 16.66
C ALA A 171 -16.80 19.12 17.14
N ILE A 172 -15.90 18.17 17.40
CA ILE A 172 -16.29 16.79 17.72
C ILE A 172 -17.22 16.72 18.94
N ASN A 173 -16.96 17.55 19.96
CA ASN A 173 -17.80 17.58 21.15
C ASN A 173 -19.21 18.11 20.83
N SER A 174 -19.30 19.25 20.15
CA SER A 174 -20.59 19.84 19.78
C SER A 174 -21.38 18.96 18.83
N ASP A 175 -20.72 18.28 17.89
CA ASP A 175 -21.38 17.39 16.93
C ASP A 175 -21.96 16.16 17.64
N LEU A 176 -21.23 15.61 18.61
CA LEU A 176 -21.74 14.51 19.46
C LEU A 176 -22.90 14.96 20.35
N GLU A 177 -22.82 16.15 20.94
CA GLU A 177 -23.90 16.74 21.74
C GLU A 177 -25.18 16.92 20.90
N ASN A 178 -25.06 17.45 19.68
CA ASN A 178 -26.19 17.59 18.75
C ASN A 178 -26.86 16.25 18.42
N ILE A 179 -26.07 15.19 18.24
CA ILE A 179 -26.61 13.84 17.99
C ILE A 179 -27.35 13.31 19.22
N ILE A 180 -26.81 13.54 20.42
CA ILE A 180 -27.43 13.11 21.67
C ILE A 180 -28.72 13.88 21.95
N ASP A 181 -28.75 15.19 21.70
CA ASP A 181 -29.94 16.01 21.84
C ASP A 181 -31.04 15.54 20.87
N TYR A 182 -30.68 15.22 19.62
CA TYR A 182 -31.62 14.63 18.66
C TYR A 182 -32.18 13.28 19.13
N LEU A 183 -31.33 12.41 19.68
CA LEU A 183 -31.78 11.13 20.26
C LEU A 183 -32.72 11.34 21.45
N LYS A 184 -32.42 12.31 22.31
CA LYS A 184 -33.24 12.66 23.46
C LYS A 184 -34.61 13.20 23.06
N GLU A 185 -34.71 14.01 22.00
CA GLU A 185 -35.98 14.44 21.43
C GLU A 185 -36.85 13.27 20.93
N ASN A 186 -36.22 12.13 20.59
CA ASN A 186 -36.87 10.89 20.20
C ASN A 186 -36.98 9.89 21.36
N GLU A 187 -36.97 10.36 22.61
CA GLU A 187 -37.13 9.55 23.84
C GLU A 187 -36.00 8.53 24.10
N ILE A 188 -34.82 8.71 23.49
CA ILE A 188 -33.63 7.87 23.73
C ILE A 188 -32.59 8.67 24.52
N GLU A 189 -32.42 8.36 25.79
CA GLU A 189 -31.47 9.01 26.69
C GLU A 189 -30.15 8.23 26.85
N LEU A 190 -29.06 8.99 26.90
CA LEU A 190 -27.74 8.48 27.21
C LEU A 190 -27.59 8.26 28.72
N LYS A 191 -27.32 7.02 29.16
CA LYS A 191 -27.16 6.66 30.57
C LYS A 191 -25.78 6.97 31.16
N TYR A 192 -24.82 7.34 30.31
CA TYR A 192 -23.41 7.48 30.68
C TYR A 192 -22.82 8.81 30.16
N PRO A 193 -21.68 9.27 30.69
CA PRO A 193 -21.01 10.46 30.15
C PRO A 193 -20.61 10.31 28.68
N ILE A 194 -20.66 11.41 27.93
CA ILE A 194 -20.28 11.49 26.49
C ILE A 194 -18.84 11.01 26.27
N GLU A 195 -17.97 11.19 27.26
CA GLU A 195 -16.58 10.74 27.25
C GLU A 195 -16.46 9.24 26.97
N LYS A 196 -17.39 8.41 27.46
CA LYS A 196 -17.38 6.97 27.20
C LYS A 196 -17.55 6.64 25.72
N ILE A 197 -18.37 7.41 25.00
CA ILE A 197 -18.54 7.23 23.56
C ILE A 197 -17.21 7.48 22.85
N LYS A 198 -16.49 8.55 23.22
CA LYS A 198 -15.18 8.90 22.65
C LYS A 198 -14.13 7.81 22.92
N GLU A 199 -14.09 7.29 24.14
CA GLU A 199 -13.19 6.20 24.53
C GLU A 199 -13.42 4.95 23.66
N ILE A 200 -14.68 4.55 23.45
CA ILE A 200 -15.04 3.41 22.59
C ILE A 200 -14.66 3.67 21.13
N LEU A 201 -14.94 4.87 20.61
CA LEU A 201 -14.62 5.26 19.24
C LEU A 201 -13.12 5.21 18.94
N VAL A 202 -12.28 5.62 19.90
CA VAL A 202 -10.81 5.65 19.75
C VAL A 202 -10.16 4.28 20.05
N ASN A 203 -10.87 3.37 20.71
CA ASN A 203 -10.35 2.04 21.04
C ASN A 203 -9.96 1.25 19.77
N LYS A 204 -8.70 0.81 19.68
CA LYS A 204 -8.16 0.10 18.50
C LYS A 204 -8.37 -1.42 18.55
N GLU A 205 -8.74 -1.95 19.71
CA GLU A 205 -8.96 -3.38 19.92
C GLU A 205 -10.35 -3.83 19.45
N LEU A 206 -11.32 -2.91 19.47
CA LEU A 206 -12.70 -3.17 19.05
C LEU A 206 -12.87 -3.01 17.54
N THR A 207 -13.57 -3.98 16.94
CA THR A 207 -14.07 -3.88 15.57
C THR A 207 -15.19 -2.85 15.46
N LYS A 208 -15.52 -2.42 14.23
CA LYS A 208 -16.62 -1.48 14.00
C LYS A 208 -17.95 -1.95 14.59
N SER A 209 -18.27 -3.24 14.45
CA SER A 209 -19.52 -3.81 14.96
C SER A 209 -19.53 -3.95 16.49
N GLU A 210 -18.38 -4.19 17.11
CA GLU A 210 -18.27 -4.21 18.58
C GLU A 210 -18.43 -2.80 19.15
N LYS A 211 -17.80 -1.79 18.53
CA LYS A 211 -17.98 -0.38 18.91
C LYS A 211 -19.44 0.05 18.83
N GLU A 212 -20.11 -0.30 17.75
CA GLU A 212 -21.54 -0.03 17.57
C GLU A 212 -22.36 -0.63 18.72
N LYS A 213 -22.17 -1.92 19.03
CA LYS A 213 -22.87 -2.60 20.13
C LYS A 213 -22.58 -1.97 21.49
N GLU A 214 -21.33 -1.64 21.77
CA GLU A 214 -20.94 -1.02 23.04
C GLU A 214 -21.53 0.38 23.18
N ILE A 215 -21.49 1.20 22.13
CA ILE A 215 -22.09 2.54 22.14
C ILE A 215 -23.60 2.43 22.34
N LEU A 216 -24.28 1.52 21.65
CA LEU A 216 -25.72 1.30 21.82
C LEU A 216 -26.08 0.89 23.25
N SER A 217 -25.24 0.10 23.91
CA SER A 217 -25.46 -0.29 25.31
C SER A 217 -25.41 0.88 26.31
N LEU A 218 -24.90 2.05 25.89
CA LEU A 218 -24.87 3.25 26.71
C LEU A 218 -26.22 3.99 26.74
N PHE A 219 -27.14 3.69 25.82
CA PHE A 219 -28.46 4.32 25.73
C PHE A 219 -29.55 3.45 26.37
N ASP A 220 -30.70 4.03 26.69
CA ASP A 220 -31.93 3.34 27.15
C ASP A 220 -32.82 2.81 26.03
N TYR A 221 -32.17 2.36 24.96
CA TYR A 221 -32.80 1.82 23.75
C TYR A 221 -33.75 0.63 23.97
N GLU A 222 -34.95 0.68 23.38
CA GLU A 222 -35.87 -0.43 23.21
C GLU A 222 -35.87 -0.98 21.77
N LYS A 223 -36.42 -2.18 21.56
CA LYS A 223 -36.42 -2.82 20.22
C LYS A 223 -37.20 -2.03 19.16
N GLU A 224 -38.11 -1.17 19.58
CA GLU A 224 -38.97 -0.34 18.73
C GLU A 224 -38.19 0.86 18.15
N ASP A 225 -37.16 1.32 18.86
CA ASP A 225 -36.31 2.46 18.50
C ASP A 225 -35.28 2.15 17.40
N LYS A 226 -35.22 0.88 16.96
CA LYS A 226 -34.18 0.38 16.05
C LYS A 226 -34.11 1.17 14.76
N GLN A 227 -35.27 1.58 14.25
CA GLN A 227 -35.35 2.32 12.99
C GLN A 227 -34.77 3.73 13.10
N ILE A 228 -34.82 4.36 14.28
CA ILE A 228 -34.28 5.70 14.51
C ILE A 228 -32.75 5.63 14.57
N ILE A 229 -32.23 4.60 15.23
CA ILE A 229 -30.79 4.35 15.39
C ILE A 229 -30.13 3.86 14.10
N ASP A 230 -30.78 2.97 13.35
CA ASP A 230 -30.22 2.43 12.08
C ASP A 230 -30.01 3.54 11.02
N ASN A 231 -30.64 4.71 11.17
CA ASN A 231 -30.46 5.87 10.29
C ASN A 231 -29.30 6.80 10.70
N LEU A 232 -28.69 6.59 11.87
CA LEU A 232 -27.59 7.41 12.41
C LEU A 232 -26.19 6.86 12.05
N PHE A 233 -26.09 5.58 11.68
CA PHE A 233 -24.84 4.89 11.33
C PHE A 233 -24.71 4.59 9.84
#